data_AF-A0AA91GMA7-F1
#
_entry.id   AF-A0AA91GMA7-F1
#
_cell.length_a   1.000
_cell.length_b   1.000
_cell.length_c   1.000
_cell.angle_alpha   90.00
_cell.angle_beta   90.00
_cell.angle_gamma   90.00
#
_symmetry.space_group_name_H-M   'P 1'
#
loop_
_entity.id
_entity.type
_entity.pdbx_description
1 polymer ?
#
loop_
_entity_poly.entity_id
_entity_poly.type
_entity_poly.pdbx_seq_one_letter_code
_entity_poly.pdbx_strand_id
1 'polypeptide(L)' 'MGGVSAEDIAQTINEDEFDIEEVLENWLEFLQVEPIEGKTRYSLYHSSFRNWLTQQLNAA' A
#
# COMPACT_ATOMS: atom_id res chain seq x y z
N MET A 1 -4.50 -5.49 11.72
CA MET A 1 -3.15 -5.66 11.15
C MET A 1 -2.64 -4.26 10.92
N GLY A 2 -1.48 -3.88 11.47
CA GLY A 2 -0.94 -2.55 11.19
C GLY A 2 -0.62 -2.43 9.69
N GLY A 3 -0.98 -1.32 9.07
CA GLY A 3 -0.57 -1.02 7.69
C GLY A 3 0.95 -0.89 7.57
N VAL A 4 1.42 -0.63 6.35
CA VAL A 4 2.83 -0.47 6.00
C VAL A 4 3.08 1.00 5.64
N SER A 5 4.23 1.58 5.99
CA SER A 5 4.58 2.95 5.56
C SER A 5 5.11 2.99 4.12
N ALA A 6 5.16 4.18 3.50
CA ALA A 6 5.83 4.38 2.22
C ALA A 6 7.32 3.99 2.30
N GLU A 7 8.02 4.43 3.35
CA GLU A 7 9.39 4.02 3.71
C GLU A 7 9.59 2.49 3.70
N ASP A 8 8.71 1.73 4.35
CA ASP A 8 8.82 0.26 4.44
C ASP A 8 8.69 -0.39 3.05
N ILE A 9 7.78 0.13 2.20
CA ILE A 9 7.56 -0.36 0.83
C ILE A 9 8.80 -0.04 -0.02
N ALA A 10 9.26 1.21 0.02
CA ALA A 10 10.43 1.70 -0.72
C ALA A 10 11.67 0.84 -0.42
N GLN A 11 11.93 0.56 0.86
CA GLN A 11 13.02 -0.33 1.29
C GLN A 11 12.83 -1.78 0.79
N THR A 12 11.60 -2.28 0.77
CA THR A 12 11.30 -3.66 0.35
C THR A 12 11.58 -3.86 -1.14
N ILE A 13 11.28 -2.87 -1.98
CA ILE A 13 11.46 -2.96 -3.44
C ILE A 13 12.69 -2.21 -3.96
N ASN A 14 13.48 -1.60 -3.07
CA ASN A 14 14.67 -0.80 -3.36
C ASN A 14 14.38 0.35 -4.35
N GLU A 15 13.34 1.12 -4.05
CA GLU A 15 12.92 2.32 -4.79
C GLU A 15 12.93 3.56 -3.87
N ASP A 16 12.72 4.74 -4.43
CA ASP A 16 12.64 6.01 -3.69
C ASP A 16 11.28 6.17 -2.98
N GLU A 17 11.29 6.68 -1.74
CA GLU A 17 10.06 6.86 -0.96
C GLU A 17 9.07 7.83 -1.61
N PHE A 18 9.53 8.89 -2.26
CA PHE A 18 8.67 9.88 -2.93
C PHE A 18 7.94 9.27 -4.13
N ASP A 19 8.61 8.37 -4.88
CA ASP A 19 7.99 7.64 -5.98
C ASP A 19 6.89 6.70 -5.47
N ILE A 20 7.09 6.10 -4.28
CA ILE A 20 6.05 5.29 -3.63
C ILE A 20 4.88 6.16 -3.17
N GLU A 21 5.14 7.31 -2.57
CA GLU A 21 4.09 8.24 -2.14
C GLU A 21 3.21 8.68 -3.32
N GLU A 22 3.79 9.03 -4.47
CA GLU A 22 3.02 9.40 -5.67
C GLU A 22 2.09 8.26 -6.14
N VAL A 23 2.56 7.02 -6.11
CA VAL A 23 1.73 5.86 -6.44
C VAL A 23 0.60 5.68 -5.43
N LEU A 24 0.89 5.79 -4.14
CA LEU A 24 -0.09 5.62 -3.07
C LEU A 24 -1.16 6.73 -3.08
N GLU A 25 -0.79 7.96 -3.42
CA GLU A 25 -1.73 9.07 -3.62
C GLU A 25 -2.72 8.78 -4.76
N ASN A 26 -2.25 8.21 -5.86
CA ASN A 26 -3.09 7.79 -6.98
C ASN A 26 -3.99 6.58 -6.62
N TRP A 27 -3.64 5.81 -5.59
CA TRP A 27 -4.36 4.61 -5.17
C TRP A 27 -5.25 4.83 -3.94
N LEU A 28 -5.43 6.07 -3.48
CA LEU A 28 -6.14 6.38 -2.22
C LEU A 28 -7.52 5.72 -2.10
N GLU A 29 -8.29 5.61 -3.18
CA GLU A 29 -9.62 4.98 -3.16
C GLU A 29 -9.59 3.46 -2.90
N PHE A 30 -8.43 2.83 -3.08
CA PHE A 30 -8.20 1.40 -2.83
C PHE A 30 -7.46 1.15 -1.51
N LEU A 31 -7.18 2.19 -0.74
CA LEU A 31 -6.38 2.13 0.47
C LEU A 31 -7.18 2.55 1.70
N GLN A 32 -6.91 1.87 2.80
CA GLN A 32 -7.18 2.33 4.15
C GLN A 32 -5.91 2.99 4.68
N VAL A 33 -6.02 4.28 4.98
CA VAL A 33 -4.95 5.15 5.46
C VAL A 33 -5.14 5.40 6.95
N GLU A 34 -4.14 5.07 7.75
CA GLU A 34 -4.19 5.23 9.20
C GLU A 34 -2.94 5.98 9.71
N PRO A 35 -3.11 7.09 10.44
CA PRO A 35 -2.00 7.71 11.15
C PRO A 35 -1.71 6.89 12.41
N ILE A 36 -0.55 6.24 12.47
CA ILE A 36 -0.09 5.44 13.62
C ILE A 36 1.29 5.94 14.04
N GLU A 37 1.43 6.37 15.29
CA GLU A 37 2.70 6.85 15.86
C GLU A 37 3.37 7.98 15.07
N GLY A 38 2.57 8.85 14.44
CA GLY A 38 3.07 9.96 13.63
C GLY A 38 3.54 9.58 12.23
N LYS A 39 3.37 8.31 11.83
CA LYS A 39 3.60 7.84 10.45
C LYS A 39 2.28 7.47 9.78
N THR A 40 2.15 7.81 8.51
CA THR A 40 1.04 7.34 7.68
C THR A 40 1.27 5.87 7.33
N ARG A 41 0.29 5.03 7.63
CA ARG A 41 0.30 3.60 7.26
C ARG A 41 -0.81 3.31 6.27
N TYR A 42 -0.49 2.44 5.32
CA TYR A 42 -1.35 2.05 4.22
C TYR A 42 -1.68 0.57 4.29
N SER A 43 -2.93 0.24 3.96
CA SER A 43 -3.40 -1.13 3.80
C SER A 43 -4.48 -1.17 2.73
N LEU A 44 -4.75 -2.33 2.13
CA LEU A 44 -5.86 -2.44 1.18
C LEU A 44 -7.20 -2.29 1.91
N TYR A 45 -8.09 -1.46 1.36
CA TYR A 45 -9.34 -1.07 2.04
C TYR A 45 -10.30 -2.24 2.33
N HIS A 46 -10.21 -3.34 1.56
CA HIS A 46 -11.08 -4.50 1.74
C HIS A 46 -10.39 -5.82 1.39
N SER A 47 -10.68 -6.86 2.18
CA SER A 47 -10.11 -8.21 1.98
C SER A 47 -10.53 -8.84 0.65
N SER A 48 -11.78 -8.62 0.19
CA SER A 48 -12.23 -9.08 -1.13
C SER A 48 -11.44 -8.46 -2.27
N PHE A 49 -11.09 -7.17 -2.17
CA PHE A 49 -10.27 -6.50 -3.18
C PHE A 49 -8.86 -7.09 -3.20
N ARG A 50 -8.25 -7.29 -2.03
CA ARG A 50 -6.96 -8.01 -1.91
C ARG A 50 -6.99 -9.39 -2.56
N ASN A 51 -8.04 -10.17 -2.30
CA ASN A 51 -8.18 -11.52 -2.85
C ASN A 51 -8.32 -11.48 -4.38
N TRP A 52 -9.12 -10.55 -4.91
CA TRP A 52 -9.25 -10.34 -6.35
C TRP A 52 -7.92 -9.93 -6.98
N LEU A 53 -7.20 -8.96 -6.40
CA LEU A 53 -5.91 -8.50 -6.90
C LEU A 53 -4.88 -9.64 -6.94
N THR A 54 -4.87 -10.48 -5.90
CA THR A 54 -4.01 -11.68 -5.84
C THR A 54 -4.31 -12.65 -6.98
N GLN A 55 -5.59 -12.85 -7.33
CA GLN A 55 -5.97 -13.70 -8.45
C GLN A 55 -5.53 -13.11 -9.80
N GLN A 56 -5.62 -11.80 -9.98
CA GLN A 56 -5.15 -11.14 -11.21
C GLN A 56 -3.64 -11.28 -11.40
N LEU A 57 -2.86 -11.09 -10.32
CA LEU A 57 -1.40 -11.21 -10.36
C LEU A 57 -0.92 -12.64 -10.61
N ASN A 58 -1.63 -13.65 -10.07
CA ASN A 58 -1.28 -15.05 -10.29
C ASN A 58 -1.76 -15.61 -11.64
N ALA A 59 -2.60 -14.86 -12.36
CA ALA A 59 -3.08 -15.20 -13.69
C ALA A 59 -2.20 -14.63 -14.82
N ALA A 60 -1.25 -13.76 -14.47
CA ALA A 60 -0.25 -13.15 -15.36
C ALA A 60 1.07 -13.94 -15.34
#